data_AF-A0A540WJW7-F1
#
_entry.id   AF-A0A540WJW7-F1
#
_cell.length_a   1.000
_cell.length_b   1.000
_cell.length_c   1.000
_cell.angle_alpha   90.00
_cell.angle_beta   90.00
_cell.angle_gamma   90.00
#
_symmetry.space_group_name_H-M   'P 1'
#
loop_
_entity.id
_entity.type
_entity.pdbx_description
1 polymer ?
#
loop_
_entity_poly.entity_id
_entity_poly.type
_entity_poly.pdbx_seq_one_letter_code
_entity_poly.pdbx_strand_id
1 'polypeptide(L)'
;MTGRTWMALGLGVALLTGAAARAETERPATAAERFEKMTPEQKQALRGKLREFKSLPKDEQTRIRGNLERWRKLPPEERERLRANQRELRKLNVAERQALREQARELRKMDPERRAAMRQRMKAYLRENPERREQLMENMRRWRQMTPEQRQEMRERVRERRRR
;
A
#
# COMPACT_ATOMS: atom_id res chain seq x y z
N MET A 1 13.88 -17.63 6.15
CA MET A 1 12.73 -16.95 5.49
C MET A 1 12.19 -15.86 6.43
N THR A 2 12.63 -14.61 6.32
CA THR A 2 12.19 -13.53 7.21
C THR A 2 11.57 -12.39 6.41
N GLY A 3 10.23 -12.33 6.42
CA GLY A 3 9.47 -11.25 5.80
C GLY A 3 9.56 -9.99 6.65
N ARG A 4 10.45 -9.06 6.28
CA ARG A 4 10.57 -7.74 6.93
C ARG A 4 9.38 -6.86 6.54
N THR A 5 8.46 -6.68 7.50
CA THR A 5 7.36 -5.72 7.49
C THR A 5 7.92 -4.29 7.58
N TRP A 6 7.71 -3.49 6.55
CA TRP A 6 7.96 -2.04 6.62
C TRP A 6 6.79 -1.40 7.38
N MET A 7 6.94 -1.14 8.68
CA MET A 7 6.04 -0.29 9.45
C MET A 7 6.24 1.18 9.05
N ALA A 8 5.33 1.72 8.25
CA ALA A 8 5.15 3.15 8.08
C ALA A 8 4.54 3.73 9.36
N LEU A 9 5.31 4.56 10.07
CA LEU A 9 4.80 5.47 11.10
C LEU A 9 4.01 6.59 10.40
N GLY A 10 2.70 6.60 10.59
CA GLY A 10 1.84 7.72 10.28
C GLY A 10 1.31 8.28 11.60
N LEU A 11 1.62 9.54 11.91
CA LEU A 11 0.88 10.32 12.89
C LEU A 11 -0.14 11.14 12.10
N GLY A 12 -1.42 10.97 12.44
CA GLY A 12 -2.51 11.84 12.01
C GLY A 12 -3.02 12.62 13.22
N VAL A 13 -3.49 13.84 12.99
CA VAL A 13 -4.32 14.59 13.95
C VAL A 13 -5.43 15.33 13.19
N ALA A 14 -6.65 15.17 13.69
CA ALA A 14 -7.92 15.85 13.39
C ALA A 14 -8.17 16.92 14.48
N LEU A 15 -9.04 17.94 14.45
CA LEU A 15 -10.07 18.54 13.58
C LEU A 15 -10.40 19.94 14.21
N LEU A 16 -10.78 20.93 13.38
CA LEU A 16 -11.72 22.09 13.53
C LEU A 16 -12.22 22.51 14.95
N THR A 17 -12.32 23.76 15.42
CA THR A 17 -12.68 25.10 14.87
C THR A 17 -12.31 26.21 15.89
N GLY A 18 -11.99 27.44 15.44
CA GLY A 18 -12.06 28.64 16.29
C GLY A 18 -11.33 29.88 15.74
N ALA A 19 -12.11 30.90 15.37
CA ALA A 19 -11.81 32.33 15.16
C ALA A 19 -10.36 32.79 14.94
N ALA A 20 -10.17 33.52 13.83
CA ALA A 20 -8.97 34.21 13.37
C ALA A 20 -8.13 34.88 14.48
N ALA A 21 -7.20 34.13 15.05
CA ALA A 21 -6.08 34.62 15.83
C ALA A 21 -4.83 33.97 15.26
N ARG A 22 -3.97 34.81 14.66
CA ARG A 22 -2.57 34.56 14.28
C ARG A 22 -2.21 33.08 14.19
N ALA A 23 -2.23 32.54 12.97
CA ALA A 23 -1.47 31.33 12.66
C ALA A 23 0.02 31.68 12.80
N GLU A 24 0.53 31.66 14.04
CA GLU A 24 1.91 31.26 14.28
C GLU A 24 2.00 29.85 13.72
N THR A 25 2.39 29.76 12.45
CA THR A 25 2.80 28.52 11.83
C THR A 25 3.98 28.01 12.64
N GLU A 26 3.72 27.16 13.63
CA GLU A 26 4.74 26.42 14.35
C GLU A 26 5.63 25.78 13.29
N ARG A 27 6.91 26.17 13.28
CA ARG A 27 7.86 25.56 12.36
C ARG A 27 7.85 24.06 12.63
N PRO A 28 7.63 23.22 11.61
CA PRO A 28 7.59 21.79 11.83
C PRO A 28 8.94 21.36 12.43
N ALA A 29 8.88 20.66 13.57
CA ALA A 29 10.07 20.21 14.29
C ALA A 29 11.09 19.57 13.32
N THR A 30 12.36 19.93 13.46
CA THR A 30 13.46 19.41 12.66
C THR A 30 13.63 17.90 12.87
N ALA A 31 14.39 17.25 11.99
CA ALA A 31 14.70 15.84 12.15
C ALA A 31 15.48 15.54 13.45
N ALA A 32 16.35 16.47 13.87
CA ALA A 32 17.10 16.36 15.11
C ALA A 32 16.19 16.46 16.34
N GLU A 33 15.30 17.44 16.39
CA GLU A 33 14.34 17.59 17.51
C GLU A 33 13.40 16.39 17.61
N ARG A 34 12.92 15.85 16.48
CA ARG A 34 12.13 14.62 16.47
C ARG A 34 12.92 13.42 16.96
N PHE A 35 14.21 13.33 16.63
CA PHE A 35 15.08 12.27 17.12
C PHE A 35 15.27 12.40 18.63
N GLU A 36 15.49 13.60 19.16
CA GLU A 36 15.70 13.78 20.60
C GLU A 36 14.50 13.36 21.44
N LYS A 37 13.29 13.60 20.94
CA LYS A 37 12.02 13.18 21.56
C LYS A 37 11.75 11.66 21.49
N MET A 38 12.58 10.87 20.81
CA MET A 38 12.41 9.41 20.73
C MET A 38 12.89 8.71 22.01
N THR A 39 12.22 7.62 22.39
CA THR A 39 12.68 6.75 23.48
C THR A 39 14.02 6.08 23.12
N PRO A 40 14.81 5.61 24.11
CA PRO A 40 16.04 4.87 23.86
C PRO A 40 15.85 3.70 22.88
N GLU A 41 14.74 2.95 23.00
CA GLU A 41 14.40 1.81 22.16
C GLU A 41 14.14 2.24 20.71
N GLN A 42 13.41 3.35 20.53
CA GLN A 42 13.16 3.93 19.20
C GLN A 42 14.46 4.43 18.55
N LYS A 43 15.32 5.12 19.32
CA LYS A 43 16.64 5.55 18.84
C LYS A 43 17.49 4.34 18.43
N GLN A 44 17.49 3.26 19.21
CA GLN A 44 18.22 2.03 18.90
C GLN A 44 17.67 1.32 17.65
N ALA A 45 16.34 1.22 17.52
CA ALA A 45 15.70 0.66 16.34
C ALA A 45 16.06 1.45 15.08
N LEU A 46 16.04 2.79 15.14
CA LEU A 46 16.42 3.65 14.03
C LEU A 46 17.89 3.46 13.63
N ARG A 47 18.81 3.40 14.62
CA ARG A 47 20.23 3.09 14.37
C ARG A 47 20.41 1.72 13.71
N GLY A 48 19.64 0.72 14.14
CA GLY A 48 19.60 -0.61 13.52
C GLY A 48 19.20 -0.53 12.04
N LYS A 49 18.12 0.18 11.71
CA LYS A 49 17.69 0.40 10.32
C LYS A 49 18.72 1.15 9.48
N LEU A 50 19.41 2.13 10.07
CA LEU A 50 20.48 2.82 9.38
C LEU A 50 21.66 1.89 9.05
N ARG A 51 22.04 1.00 9.98
CA ARG A 51 23.07 -0.02 9.70
C ARG A 51 22.64 -0.98 8.59
N GLU A 52 21.41 -1.49 8.65
CA GLU A 52 20.83 -2.34 7.59
C GLU A 52 20.88 -1.65 6.23
N PHE A 53 20.52 -0.37 6.16
CA PHE A 53 20.56 0.39 4.91
C PHE A 53 21.99 0.61 4.40
N LYS A 54 22.92 0.96 5.30
CA LYS A 54 24.32 1.19 4.94
C LYS A 54 25.02 -0.09 4.45
N SER A 55 24.58 -1.27 4.90
CA SER A 55 25.13 -2.56 4.46
C SER A 55 24.58 -3.03 3.11
N LEU A 56 23.58 -2.36 2.52
CA LEU A 56 23.06 -2.72 1.20
C LEU A 56 24.06 -2.36 0.09
N PRO A 57 24.05 -3.09 -1.04
CA PRO A 57 24.73 -2.68 -2.27
C PRO A 57 24.39 -1.23 -2.69
N LYS A 58 25.30 -0.54 -3.37
CA LYS A 58 25.17 0.90 -3.68
C LYS A 58 23.98 1.19 -4.60
N ASP A 59 23.76 0.33 -5.58
CA ASP A 59 22.60 0.34 -6.47
C ASP A 59 21.28 0.21 -5.69
N GLU A 60 21.22 -0.70 -4.72
CA GLU A 60 20.08 -0.88 -3.84
C GLU A 60 19.82 0.36 -2.95
N GLN A 61 20.88 0.95 -2.40
CA GLN A 61 20.77 2.20 -1.65
C GLN A 61 20.21 3.32 -2.54
N THR A 62 20.71 3.46 -3.77
CA THR A 62 20.25 4.45 -4.74
C THR A 62 18.78 4.23 -5.10
N ARG A 63 18.37 2.99 -5.34
CA ARG A 63 16.98 2.63 -5.60
C ARG A 63 16.05 3.04 -4.45
N ILE A 64 16.45 2.78 -3.21
CA ILE A 64 15.68 3.14 -2.01
C ILE A 64 15.59 4.66 -1.87
N ARG A 65 16.69 5.41 -2.06
CA ARG A 65 16.67 6.88 -2.02
C ARG A 65 15.74 7.46 -3.10
N GLY A 66 15.82 6.96 -4.32
CA GLY A 66 14.95 7.38 -5.41
C GLY A 66 13.46 7.06 -5.16
N ASN A 67 13.16 5.92 -4.54
CA ASN A 67 11.79 5.60 -4.10
C ASN A 67 11.27 6.61 -3.06
N LEU A 68 12.11 6.97 -2.08
CA LEU A 68 11.75 7.94 -1.04
C LEU A 68 11.52 9.33 -1.62
N GLU A 69 12.35 9.76 -2.57
CA GLU A 69 12.19 11.03 -3.25
C GLU A 69 10.87 11.10 -4.03
N ARG A 70 10.58 10.05 -4.82
CA ARG A 70 9.29 9.93 -5.52
C ARG A 70 8.12 9.98 -4.54
N TRP A 71 8.22 9.27 -3.42
CA TRP A 71 7.19 9.29 -2.38
C TRP A 71 6.96 10.69 -1.79
N ARG A 72 8.04 11.44 -1.53
CA ARG A 72 7.94 12.81 -0.98
C ARG A 72 7.28 13.79 -1.96
N LYS A 73 7.44 13.56 -3.26
CA LYS A 73 6.83 14.36 -4.34
C LYS A 73 5.36 14.02 -4.59
N LEU A 74 4.82 12.94 -3.99
CA LEU A 74 3.42 12.58 -4.18
C LEU A 74 2.47 13.57 -3.47
N PRO A 75 1.36 13.96 -4.11
CA PRO A 75 0.27 14.69 -3.47
C PRO A 75 -0.21 13.98 -2.19
N PRO A 76 -0.69 14.71 -1.17
CA PRO A 76 -1.20 14.11 0.08
C PRO A 76 -2.24 13.01 -0.14
N GLU A 77 -3.17 13.21 -1.07
CA GLU A 77 -4.27 12.30 -1.40
C GLU A 77 -3.73 10.98 -1.99
N GLU A 78 -2.73 11.09 -2.86
CA GLU A 78 -2.02 9.96 -3.45
C GLU A 78 -1.25 9.16 -2.40
N ARG A 79 -0.60 9.86 -1.44
CA ARG A 79 0.06 9.19 -0.30
C ARG A 79 -0.94 8.45 0.57
N GLU A 80 -2.10 9.03 0.86
CA GLU A 80 -3.16 8.36 1.61
C GLU A 80 -3.71 7.13 0.88
N ARG A 81 -3.94 7.23 -0.43
CA ARG A 81 -4.35 6.08 -1.24
C ARG A 81 -3.35 4.93 -1.14
N LEU A 82 -2.06 5.22 -1.25
CA LEU A 82 -1.01 4.21 -1.14
C LEU A 82 -0.90 3.62 0.27
N ARG A 83 -1.07 4.44 1.33
CA ARG A 83 -1.14 3.95 2.71
C ARG A 83 -2.34 3.04 2.92
N ALA A 84 -3.52 3.38 2.39
CA ALA A 84 -4.71 2.55 2.44
C ALA A 84 -4.48 1.21 1.74
N ASN A 85 -3.92 1.22 0.52
CA ASN A 85 -3.56 0.00 -0.19
C ASN A 85 -2.56 -0.85 0.61
N GLN A 86 -1.58 -0.22 1.26
CA GLN A 86 -0.62 -0.93 2.10
C GLN A 86 -1.30 -1.60 3.30
N ARG A 87 -2.28 -0.95 3.94
CA ARG A 87 -3.07 -1.55 5.03
C ARG A 87 -3.83 -2.79 4.55
N GLU A 88 -4.46 -2.72 3.38
CA GLU A 88 -5.16 -3.87 2.81
C GLU A 88 -4.21 -5.02 2.45
N LEU A 89 -3.05 -4.71 1.86
CA LEU A 89 -2.04 -5.73 1.55
C LEU A 89 -1.48 -6.43 2.79
N ARG A 90 -1.44 -5.75 3.95
CA ARG A 90 -0.99 -6.37 5.21
C ARG A 90 -2.00 -7.35 5.80
N LYS A 91 -3.29 -7.22 5.46
CA LYS A 91 -4.35 -8.17 5.84
C LYS A 91 -4.30 -9.47 5.04
N LEU A 92 -3.58 -9.49 3.92
CA LEU A 92 -3.43 -10.67 3.10
C LEU A 92 -2.47 -11.67 3.73
N ASN A 93 -2.84 -12.95 3.71
CA ASN A 93 -1.95 -14.03 4.18
C ASN A 93 -0.77 -14.23 3.19
N VAL A 94 0.14 -15.15 3.52
CA VAL A 94 1.35 -15.37 2.70
C VAL A 94 0.99 -15.87 1.30
N ALA A 95 0.06 -16.81 1.19
CA ALA A 95 -0.38 -17.38 -0.09
C ALA A 95 -1.05 -16.32 -0.98
N GLU A 96 -1.93 -15.49 -0.42
CA GLU A 96 -2.60 -14.39 -1.13
C GLU A 96 -1.60 -13.36 -1.64
N ARG A 97 -0.60 -13.00 -0.83
CA ARG A 97 0.46 -12.08 -1.25
C ARG A 97 1.33 -12.67 -2.36
N GLN A 98 1.59 -13.98 -2.35
CA GLN A 98 2.31 -14.65 -3.43
C GLN A 98 1.50 -14.65 -4.72
N ALA A 99 0.24 -15.05 -4.67
CA ALA A 99 -0.65 -15.05 -5.83
C ALA A 99 -0.76 -13.65 -6.46
N LEU A 100 -0.90 -12.60 -5.65
CA LEU A 100 -0.92 -11.22 -6.16
C LEU A 100 0.40 -10.84 -6.84
N ARG A 101 1.55 -11.23 -6.28
CA ARG A 101 2.86 -10.97 -6.88
C ARG A 101 3.03 -11.70 -8.20
N GLU A 102 2.58 -12.95 -8.29
CA GLU A 102 2.59 -13.73 -9.53
C GLU A 102 1.74 -13.08 -10.60
N GLN A 103 0.48 -12.75 -10.30
CA GLN A 103 -0.40 -12.04 -11.21
C GLN A 103 0.20 -10.71 -11.67
N ALA A 104 0.82 -9.95 -10.77
CA ALA A 104 1.50 -8.71 -11.11
C ALA A 104 2.73 -8.95 -12.01
N ARG A 105 3.48 -10.05 -11.83
CA ARG A 105 4.59 -10.43 -12.71
C ARG A 105 4.09 -10.81 -14.10
N GLU A 106 3.06 -11.65 -14.20
CA GLU A 106 2.49 -12.05 -15.49
C GLU A 106 1.92 -10.85 -16.24
N LEU A 107 1.22 -9.96 -15.53
CA LEU A 107 0.73 -8.73 -16.12
C LEU A 107 1.87 -7.86 -16.64
N ARG A 108 3.00 -7.78 -15.90
CA ARG A 108 4.19 -7.01 -16.30
C ARG A 108 4.90 -7.56 -17.54
N LYS A 109 4.86 -8.88 -17.76
CA LYS A 109 5.40 -9.53 -18.95
C LYS A 109 4.59 -9.23 -20.21
N MET A 110 3.29 -8.93 -20.06
CA MET A 110 2.46 -8.52 -21.21
C MET A 110 2.94 -7.18 -21.76
N ASP A 111 2.82 -7.03 -23.08
CA ASP A 111 3.03 -5.77 -23.79
C ASP A 111 2.25 -4.59 -23.12
N PRO A 112 2.90 -3.43 -22.88
CA PRO A 112 2.27 -2.29 -22.23
C PRO A 112 1.02 -1.76 -22.94
N GLU A 113 1.00 -1.76 -24.27
CA GLU A 113 -0.13 -1.27 -25.08
C GLU A 113 -1.30 -2.24 -24.97
N ARG A 114 -1.03 -3.54 -25.07
CA ARG A 114 -2.04 -4.59 -24.83
C ARG A 114 -2.65 -4.47 -23.45
N ARG A 115 -1.84 -4.21 -22.42
CA ARG A 115 -2.31 -3.98 -21.05
C ARG A 115 -3.18 -2.74 -20.94
N ALA A 116 -2.81 -1.65 -21.61
CA ALA A 116 -3.59 -0.42 -21.64
C ALA A 116 -4.94 -0.64 -22.34
N ALA A 117 -4.94 -1.30 -23.50
CA ALA A 117 -6.14 -1.63 -24.25
C ALA A 117 -7.11 -2.49 -23.43
N MET A 118 -6.61 -3.52 -22.74
CA MET A 118 -7.44 -4.35 -21.86
C MET A 118 -8.10 -3.55 -20.74
N ARG A 119 -7.37 -2.62 -20.11
CA ARG A 119 -7.93 -1.72 -19.09
C ARG A 119 -9.02 -0.82 -19.65
N GLN A 120 -8.81 -0.25 -20.85
CA GLN A 120 -9.81 0.62 -21.48
C GLN A 120 -11.08 -0.16 -21.85
N ARG A 121 -10.94 -1.36 -22.41
CA ARG A 121 -12.07 -2.24 -22.73
C ARG A 121 -12.87 -2.61 -21.48
N MET A 122 -12.19 -2.98 -20.39
CA MET A 122 -12.84 -3.27 -19.11
C MET A 122 -13.59 -2.03 -18.56
N LYS A 123 -12.98 -0.85 -18.65
CA LYS A 123 -13.60 0.40 -18.20
C LYS A 123 -14.86 0.72 -19.02
N ALA A 124 -14.81 0.56 -20.34
CA ALA A 124 -15.97 0.77 -21.21
C ALA A 124 -17.10 -0.22 -20.87
N TYR A 125 -16.76 -1.51 -20.79
CA TYR A 125 -17.72 -2.57 -20.43
C TYR A 125 -18.44 -2.29 -19.11
N LEU A 126 -17.71 -1.95 -18.04
CA LEU A 126 -18.31 -1.66 -16.73
C LEU A 126 -19.11 -0.35 -16.69
N ARG A 127 -18.85 0.58 -17.62
CA ARG A 127 -19.65 1.80 -17.77
C ARG A 127 -20.98 1.50 -18.45
N GLU A 128 -20.95 0.64 -19.46
CA GLU A 128 -22.12 0.21 -20.24
C GLU A 128 -22.99 -0.81 -19.50
N ASN A 129 -22.44 -1.51 -18.50
CA ASN A 129 -23.13 -2.52 -17.71
C ASN A 129 -23.12 -2.14 -16.21
N PRO A 130 -23.98 -1.19 -15.78
CA PRO A 130 -23.96 -0.68 -14.41
C PRO A 130 -24.24 -1.76 -13.35
N GLU A 131 -25.09 -2.75 -13.64
CA GLU A 131 -25.40 -3.86 -12.73
C GLU A 131 -24.16 -4.74 -12.51
N ARG A 132 -23.36 -4.98 -13.57
CA ARG A 132 -22.10 -5.71 -13.45
C ARG A 132 -21.09 -4.96 -12.60
N ARG A 133 -21.05 -3.63 -12.75
CA ARG A 133 -20.22 -2.77 -11.90
C ARG A 133 -20.67 -2.83 -10.44
N GLU A 134 -21.96 -2.76 -10.17
CA GLU A 134 -22.51 -2.87 -8.81
C GLU A 134 -22.23 -4.24 -8.18
N GLN A 135 -22.46 -5.32 -8.92
CA GLN A 135 -22.13 -6.67 -8.49
C GLN A 135 -20.64 -6.81 -8.16
N LEU A 136 -19.74 -6.23 -8.98
CA LEU A 136 -18.31 -6.22 -8.69
C LEU A 136 -18.00 -5.46 -7.39
N MET A 137 -18.60 -4.29 -7.19
CA MET A 137 -18.41 -3.49 -5.97
C MET A 137 -18.92 -4.20 -4.72
N GLU A 138 -20.07 -4.88 -4.82
CA GLU A 138 -20.62 -5.68 -3.74
C GLU A 138 -19.74 -6.88 -3.41
N ASN A 139 -19.28 -7.62 -4.41
CA ASN A 139 -18.35 -8.73 -4.24
C ASN A 139 -17.06 -8.26 -3.54
N MET A 140 -16.52 -7.10 -3.92
CA MET A 140 -15.36 -6.51 -3.26
C MET A 140 -15.65 -6.11 -1.81
N ARG A 141 -16.83 -5.53 -1.53
CA ARG A 141 -17.24 -5.18 -0.16
C ARG A 141 -17.35 -6.43 0.72
N ARG A 142 -18.00 -7.48 0.22
CA ARG A 142 -18.08 -8.79 0.90
C ARG A 142 -16.69 -9.37 1.15
N TRP A 143 -15.82 -9.37 0.13
CA TRP A 143 -14.44 -9.87 0.24
C TRP A 143 -13.62 -9.15 1.34
N ARG A 144 -13.79 -7.83 1.47
CA ARG A 144 -13.12 -7.03 2.50
C ARG A 144 -13.57 -7.39 3.91
N GLN A 145 -14.80 -7.85 4.07
CA GLN A 145 -15.38 -8.27 5.36
C GLN A 145 -15.03 -9.72 5.71
N MET A 146 -14.62 -10.55 4.74
CA MET A 146 -14.24 -11.94 4.98
C MET A 146 -12.93 -12.08 5.75
N THR A 147 -12.86 -13.09 6.62
CA THR A 147 -11.61 -13.55 7.25
C THR A 147 -10.69 -14.22 6.23
N PRO A 148 -9.38 -14.36 6.51
CA PRO A 148 -8.46 -15.10 5.64
C PRO A 148 -8.93 -16.52 5.32
N GLU A 149 -9.56 -17.21 6.28
CA GLU A 149 -10.07 -18.58 6.16
C GLU A 149 -11.29 -18.62 5.21
N GLN A 150 -12.25 -17.71 5.39
CA GLN A 150 -13.42 -17.59 4.50
C GLN A 150 -13.00 -17.29 3.05
N ARG A 151 -11.98 -16.45 2.86
CA ARG A 151 -11.42 -16.18 1.53
C ARG A 151 -10.77 -17.42 0.93
N GLN A 152 -10.11 -18.24 1.74
CA GLN A 152 -9.47 -19.48 1.30
C GLN A 152 -10.50 -20.49 0.83
N GLU A 153 -11.54 -20.71 1.63
CA GLU A 153 -12.65 -21.60 1.30
C GLU A 153 -13.33 -21.18 -0.01
N MET A 154 -13.63 -19.88 -0.18
CA MET A 154 -14.25 -19.40 -1.41
C MET A 154 -13.37 -19.64 -2.64
N ARG A 155 -12.03 -19.52 -2.51
CA ARG A 155 -11.11 -19.85 -3.61
C ARG A 155 -11.13 -21.33 -3.96
N GLU A 156 -11.17 -22.21 -2.97
CA GLU A 156 -11.22 -23.66 -3.17
C GLU A 156 -12.51 -24.04 -3.89
N ARG A 157 -13.66 -23.52 -3.43
CA ARG A 157 -14.95 -23.70 -4.11
C ARG A 157 -14.92 -23.23 -5.57
N VAL A 158 -14.32 -22.06 -5.85
CA VAL A 158 -14.19 -21.55 -7.23
C VAL A 158 -13.25 -22.44 -8.06
N ARG A 159 -12.15 -22.93 -7.47
CA ARG A 159 -11.21 -23.83 -8.14
C ARG A 159 -11.87 -25.16 -8.49
N GLU A 160 -12.65 -25.74 -7.58
CA GLU A 160 -13.40 -26.99 -7.81
C GLU A 160 -14.44 -26.82 -8.92
N ARG A 161 -15.20 -25.72 -8.91
CA ARG A 161 -16.17 -25.42 -9.98
C ARG A 161 -15.53 -25.27 -11.35
N ARG A 162 -14.27 -24.82 -11.43
CA ARG A 162 -13.53 -24.70 -12.69
C ARG A 162 -12.89 -26.01 -13.16
N ARG A 163 -12.81 -27.02 -12.29
CA ARG A 163 -12.25 -28.35 -12.59
C ARG A 163 -13.33 -29.35 -13.03
N ARG A 164 -14.59 -29.09 -12.68
CA ARG A 164 -15.75 -29.79 -13.23
C ARG A 164 -16.12 -29.17 -14.57
#